data_AF-A0A969W0I9-F1
#
_entry.id   AF-A0A969W0I9-F1
#
_cell.length_a   1.000
_cell.length_b   1.000
_cell.length_c   1.000
_cell.angle_alpha   90.00
_cell.angle_beta   90.00
_cell.angle_gamma   90.00
#
_symmetry.space_group_name_H-M   'P 1'
#
loop_
_entity.id
_entity.type
_entity.pdbx_description
1 polymer ?
#
loop_
_entity_poly.entity_id
_entity_poly.type
_entity_poly.pdbx_seq_one_letter_code
_entity_poly.pdbx_strand_id
1 'polypeptide(L)'
;MIGAVPALLALAFLITALLYASVGFGGGSTYSALLALSGLDYRLLPLVSLACNIVVVTGSSIRFSRTGLTPWRKAAVIVALGAPLSFLGGLTPIKEATFLALLGGSLVLTALTMLVPVNENAGGAPSRFARWMPLAAAPLGYFAGLVGIGGG
;
A
#
# COMPACT_ATOMS: atom_id res chain seq x y z
N MET A 1 -18.06 23.43 -17.04
CA MET A 1 -16.68 23.17 -16.56
C MET A 1 -16.58 21.93 -15.64
N ILE A 2 -17.49 20.95 -15.76
CA ILE A 2 -17.62 19.81 -14.82
C ILE A 2 -16.90 18.55 -15.34
N GLY A 3 -16.55 18.48 -16.63
CA GLY A 3 -15.86 17.31 -17.23
C GLY A 3 -14.33 17.33 -17.21
N ALA A 4 -13.70 18.50 -17.01
CA ALA A 4 -12.23 18.61 -17.04
C ALA A 4 -11.55 18.13 -15.75
N VAL A 5 -12.20 18.35 -14.60
CA VAL A 5 -11.73 17.92 -13.28
C VAL A 5 -11.60 16.39 -13.18
N PRO A 6 -12.61 15.59 -13.57
CA PRO A 6 -12.47 14.13 -13.56
C PRO A 6 -11.45 13.64 -14.59
N ALA A 7 -11.31 14.29 -15.75
CA ALA A 7 -10.33 13.90 -16.76
C ALA A 7 -8.88 14.15 -16.30
N LEU A 8 -8.61 15.31 -15.69
CA LEU A 8 -7.30 15.64 -15.13
C LEU A 8 -6.93 14.71 -13.98
N LEU A 9 -7.89 14.39 -13.11
CA LEU A 9 -7.68 13.47 -12.01
C LEU A 9 -7.43 12.03 -12.50
N ALA A 10 -8.20 11.56 -13.49
CA ALA A 10 -7.95 10.25 -14.12
C ALA A 10 -6.57 10.18 -14.78
N LEU A 11 -6.13 11.28 -15.43
CA LEU A 11 -4.78 11.38 -15.97
C LEU A 11 -3.72 11.34 -14.87
N ALA A 12 -3.89 12.10 -13.79
CA ALA A 12 -2.98 12.11 -12.64
C ALA A 12 -2.91 10.72 -11.97
N PHE A 13 -4.04 10.05 -11.82
CA PHE A 13 -4.14 8.67 -11.34
C PHE A 13 -3.37 7.71 -12.26
N LEU A 14 -3.56 7.81 -13.57
CA LEU A 14 -2.86 6.97 -14.55
C LEU A 14 -1.35 7.17 -14.49
N ILE A 15 -0.90 8.43 -14.44
CA ILE A 15 0.53 8.77 -14.37
C ILE A 15 1.13 8.23 -13.07
N THR A 16 0.48 8.44 -11.93
CA THR A 16 0.98 7.93 -10.63
C THR A 16 1.03 6.41 -10.60
N ALA A 17 0.03 5.71 -11.16
CA ALA A 17 0.02 4.27 -11.29
C ALA A 17 1.18 3.76 -12.18
N LEU A 18 1.45 4.42 -13.31
CA LEU A 18 2.56 4.07 -14.21
C LEU A 18 3.93 4.30 -13.56
N LEU A 19 4.09 5.37 -12.78
CA LEU A 19 5.32 5.65 -12.04
C LEU A 19 5.56 4.58 -10.96
N TYR A 20 4.53 4.23 -10.19
CA TYR A 20 4.60 3.14 -9.21
C TYR A 20 4.92 1.80 -9.87
N ALA A 21 4.32 1.50 -11.03
CA ALA A 21 4.61 0.31 -11.82
C ALA A 21 6.07 0.24 -12.30
N SER A 22 6.62 1.38 -12.73
CA SER A 22 7.99 1.45 -13.26
C SER A 22 9.04 1.11 -12.19
N VAL A 23 8.84 1.65 -10.98
CA VAL A 23 9.69 1.36 -9.82
C VAL A 23 9.36 -0.02 -9.21
N GLY A 24 8.13 -0.50 -9.39
CA GLY A 24 7.63 -1.77 -8.86
C GLY A 24 7.18 -1.68 -7.40
N PHE A 25 6.83 -0.47 -6.95
CA PHE A 25 6.41 -0.21 -5.58
C PHE A 25 4.93 -0.61 -5.42
N GLY A 26 4.64 -1.59 -4.56
CA GLY A 26 3.27 -1.93 -4.17
C GLY A 26 2.79 -1.03 -3.06
N GLY A 27 1.56 -0.50 -3.14
CA GLY A 27 0.94 0.28 -2.06
C GLY A 27 0.89 1.79 -2.32
N GLY A 28 0.35 2.20 -3.47
CA GLY A 28 0.27 3.61 -3.85
C GLY A 28 -0.72 4.44 -3.05
N SER A 29 -0.22 4.90 -1.91
CA SER A 29 -0.79 5.95 -1.07
C SER A 29 -1.18 7.19 -1.86
N THR A 30 -0.40 7.59 -2.87
CA THR A 30 -0.64 8.78 -3.70
C THR A 30 -1.92 8.67 -4.54
N TYR A 31 -2.13 7.54 -5.24
CA TYR A 31 -3.34 7.42 -6.06
C TYR A 31 -4.58 7.17 -5.19
N SER A 32 -4.45 6.52 -4.03
CA SER A 32 -5.53 6.38 -3.04
C SER A 32 -5.95 7.73 -2.47
N ALA A 33 -4.99 8.64 -2.25
CA ALA A 33 -5.27 10.02 -1.86
C ALA A 33 -5.99 10.78 -2.99
N LEU A 34 -5.56 10.63 -4.25
CA LEU A 34 -6.24 11.24 -5.40
C LEU A 34 -7.68 10.75 -5.54
N LEU A 35 -7.92 9.44 -5.37
CA LEU A 35 -9.27 8.87 -5.37
C LEU A 35 -10.11 9.42 -4.20
N ALA A 36 -9.54 9.61 -3.01
CA ALA A 36 -10.24 10.20 -1.86
C ALA A 36 -10.64 11.66 -2.10
N LEU A 37 -9.76 12.44 -2.73
CA LEU A 37 -10.02 13.84 -3.08
C LEU A 37 -11.03 14.01 -4.23
N SER A 38 -11.30 12.95 -4.98
CA SER A 38 -12.21 12.98 -6.13
C SER A 38 -13.69 12.95 -5.77
N GLY A 39 -14.03 12.71 -4.50
CA GLY A 39 -15.41 12.53 -4.06
C GLY A 39 -16.05 11.22 -4.51
N LEU A 40 -15.24 10.25 -4.96
CA LEU A 40 -15.68 8.91 -5.31
C LEU A 40 -16.12 8.17 -4.05
N ASP A 41 -17.16 7.34 -4.15
CA ASP A 41 -17.69 6.58 -3.02
C ASP A 41 -16.57 5.84 -2.27
N TYR A 42 -16.48 6.05 -0.95
CA TYR A 42 -15.47 5.45 -0.09
C TYR A 42 -15.46 3.92 -0.16
N ARG A 43 -16.55 3.29 -0.60
CA ARG A 43 -16.63 1.83 -0.80
C ARG A 43 -15.86 1.36 -2.03
N LEU A 44 -15.76 2.18 -3.07
CA LEU A 44 -15.06 1.86 -4.31
C LEU A 44 -13.56 2.17 -4.23
N LEU A 45 -13.17 3.07 -3.32
CA LEU A 45 -11.79 3.50 -3.11
C LEU A 45 -10.82 2.32 -2.82
N PRO A 46 -11.07 1.48 -1.80
CA PRO A 46 -10.22 0.32 -1.53
C PRO A 46 -10.22 -0.68 -2.69
N LEU A 47 -11.37 -0.87 -3.36
CA LEU A 47 -11.50 -1.82 -4.47
C LEU A 47 -10.61 -1.43 -5.66
N VAL A 48 -10.65 -0.17 -6.07
CA VAL A 48 -9.82 0.36 -7.17
C VAL A 48 -8.35 0.35 -6.78
N SER A 49 -8.01 0.78 -5.56
CA SER A 49 -6.64 0.74 -5.02
C SER A 49 -6.06 -0.67 -5.05
N LEU A 50 -6.82 -1.66 -4.57
CA LEU A 50 -6.40 -3.05 -4.50
C LEU A 50 -6.18 -3.64 -5.91
N ALA A 51 -7.08 -3.38 -6.85
CA ALA A 51 -6.95 -3.83 -8.22
C ALA A 51 -5.66 -3.28 -8.87
N CYS A 52 -5.40 -1.99 -8.70
CA CYS A 52 -4.16 -1.38 -9.20
C CYS A 52 -2.92 -1.95 -8.54
N ASN A 53 -2.93 -2.13 -7.21
CA ASN A 53 -1.81 -2.74 -6.49
C ASN A 53 -1.52 -4.16 -6.97
N ILE A 54 -2.53 -4.99 -7.17
CA ILE A 54 -2.34 -6.36 -7.65
C ILE A 54 -1.63 -6.36 -9.01
N VAL A 55 -2.05 -5.51 -9.94
CA VAL A 55 -1.42 -5.41 -11.27
C VAL A 55 0.04 -4.99 -11.16
N VAL A 56 0.32 -3.92 -10.40
CA VAL A 56 1.68 -3.38 -10.21
C VAL A 56 2.61 -4.38 -9.52
N VAL A 57 2.14 -4.95 -8.41
CA VAL A 57 2.90 -5.90 -7.57
C VAL A 57 3.14 -7.20 -8.30
N THR A 58 2.17 -7.70 -9.07
CA THR A 58 2.36 -8.93 -9.86
C THR A 58 3.46 -8.72 -10.90
N GLY A 59 3.44 -7.59 -11.62
CA GLY A 59 4.48 -7.25 -12.59
C GLY A 59 5.86 -7.14 -11.95
N SER A 60 5.97 -6.44 -10.82
CA SER A 60 7.23 -6.29 -10.11
C SER A 60 7.73 -7.61 -9.51
N SER A 61 6.83 -8.43 -8.95
CA SER A 61 7.13 -9.76 -8.41
C SER A 61 7.68 -10.70 -9.48
N ILE A 62 7.09 -10.72 -10.68
CA ILE A 62 7.63 -11.51 -11.81
C ILE A 62 9.02 -11.01 -12.19
N ARG A 63 9.23 -9.69 -12.26
CA ARG A 63 10.53 -9.10 -12.58
C ARG A 63 11.60 -9.49 -11.56
N PHE A 64 11.29 -9.41 -10.27
CA PHE A 64 12.19 -9.76 -9.17
C PHE A 64 12.40 -11.28 -9.04
N SER A 65 11.38 -12.09 -9.35
CA SER A 65 11.49 -13.54 -9.44
C SER A 65 12.52 -13.97 -10.48
N ARG A 66 12.54 -13.29 -11.64
CA ARG A 66 13.45 -13.61 -12.75
C ARG A 66 14.91 -13.29 -12.43
N THR A 67 15.17 -12.35 -11.53
CA THR A 67 16.53 -11.98 -11.11
C THR A 67 17.05 -12.80 -9.93
N GLY A 68 16.23 -13.70 -9.35
CA GLY A 68 16.65 -14.58 -8.25
C GLY A 68 16.89 -13.88 -6.92
N LEU A 69 16.55 -12.59 -6.81
CA LEU A 69 16.81 -11.75 -5.62
C LEU A 69 15.74 -11.91 -4.53
N THR A 70 14.63 -12.60 -4.81
CA THR A 70 13.48 -12.69 -3.91
C THR A 70 13.64 -13.81 -2.88
N PRO A 71 13.65 -13.51 -1.57
CA PRO A 71 13.69 -14.52 -0.51
C PRO A 71 12.29 -15.15 -0.31
N TRP A 72 11.88 -16.03 -1.22
CA TRP A 72 10.55 -16.66 -1.29
C TRP A 72 10.05 -17.24 0.04
N ARG A 73 10.94 -17.86 0.83
CA ARG A 73 10.57 -18.43 2.13
C ARG A 73 10.11 -17.38 3.14
N LYS A 74 10.77 -16.21 3.18
CA LYS A 74 10.38 -15.12 4.09
C LYS A 74 9.12 -14.41 3.59
N ALA A 75 9.04 -14.19 2.28
CA ALA A 75 7.86 -13.60 1.64
C ALA A 75 6.61 -14.46 1.91
N ALA A 76 6.69 -15.78 1.70
CA ALA A 76 5.58 -16.69 1.95
C ALA A 76 5.10 -16.68 3.41
N VAL A 77 6.01 -16.61 4.39
CA VAL A 77 5.63 -16.54 5.82
C VAL A 77 4.92 -15.23 6.13
N ILE A 78 5.41 -14.10 5.62
CA ILE A 78 4.78 -12.78 5.85
C ILE A 78 3.40 -12.74 5.18
N VAL A 79 3.28 -13.21 3.94
CA VAL A 79 2.02 -13.25 3.20
C VAL A 79 1.02 -14.18 3.88
N ALA A 80 1.44 -15.37 4.31
CA ALA A 80 0.56 -16.31 4.98
C ALA A 80 -0.02 -15.77 6.30
N LEU A 81 0.72 -14.90 7.00
CA LEU A 81 0.27 -14.27 8.24
C LEU A 81 -0.52 -12.99 8.00
N GLY A 82 -0.08 -12.15 7.06
CA GLY A 82 -0.65 -10.82 6.81
C GLY A 82 -1.85 -10.82 5.88
N ALA A 83 -1.83 -11.61 4.79
CA ALA A 83 -2.90 -11.65 3.80
C ALA A 83 -4.29 -12.01 4.36
N PRO A 84 -4.45 -13.05 5.21
CA PRO A 84 -5.77 -13.38 5.75
C PRO A 84 -6.32 -12.25 6.66
N LEU A 85 -5.45 -11.61 7.45
CA LEU A 85 -5.88 -10.49 8.28
C LEU A 85 -6.14 -9.22 7.47
N SER A 86 -5.41 -8.98 6.39
CA SER A 86 -5.72 -7.89 5.46
C SER A 86 -7.07 -8.07 4.78
N PHE A 87 -7.40 -9.31 4.39
CA PHE A 87 -8.72 -9.64 3.88
C PHE A 87 -9.82 -9.41 4.94
N LEU A 88 -9.61 -9.85 6.18
CA LEU A 88 -10.52 -9.57 7.30
C LEU A 88 -10.68 -8.07 7.56
N GLY A 89 -9.59 -7.30 7.53
CA GLY A 89 -9.62 -5.84 7.67
C GLY A 89 -10.42 -5.15 6.57
N GLY A 90 -10.27 -5.60 5.32
CA GLY A 90 -11.04 -5.06 4.19
C GLY A 90 -12.53 -5.42 4.22
N LEU A 91 -12.90 -6.52 4.86
CA LEU A 91 -14.29 -6.93 5.07
C LEU A 91 -14.97 -6.21 6.25
N THR A 92 -14.20 -5.63 7.16
CA THR A 92 -14.74 -4.91 8.31
C THR A 92 -15.51 -3.67 7.84
N PRO A 93 -16.82 -3.57 8.09
CA PRO A 93 -17.58 -2.39 7.69
C PRO A 93 -17.20 -1.20 8.56
N ILE A 94 -16.61 -0.17 7.96
CA ILE A 94 -16.21 1.06 8.63
C ILE A 94 -17.12 2.21 8.18
N LYS A 95 -17.48 3.11 9.08
CA LYS A 95 -18.16 4.37 8.72
C LYS A 95 -17.23 5.25 7.90
N GLU A 96 -17.77 5.97 6.93
CA GLU A 96 -17.03 6.88 6.03
C GLU A 96 -16.07 7.82 6.77
N ALA A 97 -16.55 8.50 7.83
CA ALA A 97 -15.73 9.41 8.62
C ALA A 97 -14.52 8.72 9.28
N THR A 98 -14.69 7.49 9.76
CA THR A 98 -13.61 6.72 10.37
C THR A 98 -12.64 6.19 9.31
N PHE A 99 -13.13 5.78 8.14
CA PHE A 99 -12.28 5.38 7.01
C PHE A 99 -11.40 6.54 6.53
N LEU A 100 -11.99 7.71 6.28
CA LEU A 100 -11.25 8.89 5.85
C LEU A 100 -10.25 9.39 6.90
N ALA A 101 -10.61 9.32 8.19
CA ALA A 101 -9.70 9.66 9.29
C ALA A 101 -8.49 8.72 9.35
N LEU A 102 -8.71 7.40 9.19
CA LEU A 102 -7.64 6.41 9.16
C LEU A 102 -6.76 6.55 7.92
N LEU A 103 -7.37 6.76 6.74
CA LEU A 103 -6.66 7.00 5.48
C LEU A 103 -5.79 8.26 5.56
N GLY A 104 -6.38 9.39 5.96
CA GLY A 104 -5.66 10.65 6.11
C GLY A 104 -4.58 10.58 7.19
N GLY A 105 -4.90 10.00 8.34
CA GLY A 105 -3.93 9.80 9.43
C GLY A 105 -2.75 8.92 9.01
N SER A 106 -3.00 7.84 8.28
CA SER A 106 -1.95 6.99 7.69
C SER A 106 -1.06 7.79 6.75
N LEU A 107 -1.65 8.60 5.85
CA LEU A 107 -0.88 9.40 4.88
C LEU A 107 0.00 10.44 5.57
N VAL A 108 -0.53 11.14 6.57
CA VAL A 108 0.23 12.11 7.37
C VAL A 108 1.36 11.41 8.13
N LEU A 109 1.08 10.27 8.76
CA LEU A 109 2.09 9.49 9.46
C LEU A 109 3.21 9.06 8.50
N THR A 110 2.87 8.51 7.33
CA THR A 110 3.85 8.11 6.31
C THR A 110 4.69 9.32 5.86
N ALA A 111 4.05 10.47 5.59
CA ALA A 111 4.76 11.69 5.22
C ALA A 111 5.76 12.12 6.31
N LEU A 112 5.33 12.18 7.57
CA LEU A 112 6.22 12.54 8.69
C LEU A 112 7.36 11.54 8.89
N THR A 113 7.09 10.24 8.79
CA THR A 113 8.14 9.21 8.92
C THR A 113 9.18 9.31 7.80
N MET A 114 8.77 9.73 6.61
CA MET A 114 9.67 9.89 5.46
C MET A 114 10.58 11.12 5.58
N LEU A 115 10.23 12.09 6.44
CA LEU A 115 11.11 13.21 6.79
C LEU A 115 12.23 12.80 7.76
N VAL A 116 12.12 11.66 8.43
CA VAL A 116 13.14 11.19 9.36
C VAL A 116 14.34 10.67 8.56
N PRO A 117 15.55 11.24 8.74
CA PRO A 117 16.72 10.78 8.02
C PRO A 117 17.08 9.36 8.44
N VAL A 118 17.11 8.45 7.46
CA VAL A 118 17.57 7.07 7.67
C VAL A 118 19.10 7.09 7.69
N ASN A 119 19.69 6.73 8.84
CA ASN A 119 21.14 6.66 8.97
C ASN A 119 21.62 5.34 8.33
N GLU A 120 22.11 5.42 7.09
CA GLU A 120 22.59 4.27 6.31
C GLU A 120 23.87 3.62 6.86
N ASN A 121 24.47 4.20 7.91
CA ASN A 121 25.70 3.71 8.55
C ASN A 121 25.51 2.49 9.48
N ALA A 122 24.29 1.97 9.64
CA ALA A 122 24.07 0.72 10.35
C ALA A 122 24.45 -0.44 9.42
N GLY A 123 25.74 -0.83 9.43
CA GLY A 123 26.26 -1.98 8.69
C GLY A 123 25.32 -3.18 8.80
N GLY A 124 25.05 -3.83 7.65
CA GLY A 124 23.93 -4.74 7.34
C GLY A 124 23.73 -6.00 8.18
N ALA A 125 24.00 -5.95 9.49
CA ALA A 125 23.51 -6.90 10.45
C ALA A 125 21.97 -6.77 10.52
N PRO A 126 21.22 -7.88 10.31
CA PRO A 126 19.78 -7.85 10.52
C PRO A 126 19.52 -7.43 11.97
N SER A 127 18.88 -6.27 12.12
CA SER A 127 18.42 -5.76 13.42
C SER A 127 17.70 -6.88 14.18
N ARG A 128 17.92 -6.99 15.50
CA ARG A 128 17.20 -7.94 16.38
C ARG A 128 15.67 -7.86 16.19
N PHE A 129 15.18 -6.72 15.74
CA PHE A 129 13.77 -6.46 15.42
C PHE A 129 13.27 -7.20 14.16
N ALA A 130 14.15 -7.56 13.22
CA ALA A 130 13.78 -8.31 12.01
C ALA A 130 13.19 -9.70 12.32
N ARG A 131 13.51 -10.27 13.49
CA ARG A 131 12.91 -11.54 13.97
C ARG A 131 11.44 -11.36 14.39
N TRP A 132 11.01 -10.16 14.76
CA TRP A 132 9.64 -9.83 15.16
C TRP A 132 8.75 -9.41 13.97
N MET A 133 9.33 -9.26 12.77
CA MET A 133 8.59 -8.88 11.57
C MET A 133 7.39 -9.78 11.24
N PRO A 134 7.45 -11.12 11.43
CA PRO A 134 6.29 -11.99 11.24
C PRO A 134 5.15 -11.73 12.24
N LEU A 135 5.47 -11.33 13.48
CA LEU A 135 4.47 -10.98 14.50
C LEU A 135 3.80 -9.64 14.18
N ALA A 136 4.52 -8.70 13.57
CA ALA A 136 3.97 -7.44 13.11
C ALA A 136 3.14 -7.57 11.81
N ALA A 137 3.37 -8.61 11.01
CA ALA A 137 2.69 -8.81 9.73
C ALA A 137 1.17 -8.92 9.86
N ALA A 138 0.68 -9.56 10.92
CA ALA A 138 -0.75 -9.73 11.19
C ALA A 138 -1.46 -8.38 11.50
N PRO A 139 -1.09 -7.61 12.52
CA PRO A 139 -1.73 -6.33 12.81
C PRO A 139 -1.53 -5.32 11.67
N LEU A 140 -0.34 -5.26 11.06
CA LEU A 140 -0.09 -4.39 9.91
C LEU A 140 -0.94 -4.78 8.71
N GLY A 141 -1.11 -6.08 8.45
CA GLY A 141 -1.99 -6.60 7.41
C GLY A 141 -3.44 -6.17 7.62
N TYR A 142 -3.96 -6.33 8.85
CA TYR A 142 -5.31 -5.89 9.21
C TYR A 142 -5.51 -4.39 8.97
N PHE A 143 -4.59 -3.55 9.47
CA PHE A 143 -4.64 -2.10 9.25
C PHE A 143 -4.55 -1.72 7.78
N ALA A 144 -3.66 -2.36 7.02
CA ALA A 144 -3.55 -2.16 5.57
C ALA A 144 -4.86 -2.52 4.84
N GLY A 145 -5.52 -3.59 5.27
CA GLY A 145 -6.84 -4.00 4.77
C GLY A 145 -7.94 -3.00 5.08
N LEU A 146 -8.00 -2.50 6.31
CA LEU A 146 -8.99 -1.49 6.74
C LEU A 146 -8.88 -0.18 5.95
N VAL A 147 -7.66 0.26 5.68
CA VAL A 147 -7.38 1.55 5.05
C VAL A 147 -7.33 1.45 3.52
N GLY A 148 -7.17 0.24 2.97
CA GLY A 148 -6.95 0.05 1.53
C GLY A 148 -5.59 0.59 1.04
N ILE A 149 -4.68 0.90 1.97
CA ILE A 149 -3.27 1.22 1.73
C ILE A 149 -2.48 -0.01 2.18
N GLY A 150 -2.31 -0.97 1.27
CA GLY A 150 -1.50 -2.16 1.48
C GLY A 150 -0.41 -2.27 0.42
N GLY A 151 0.84 -2.33 0.88
CA GLY A 151 1.99 -2.60 0.02
C GLY A 151 2.17 -4.11 -0.19
N GLY A 152 2.53 -4.48 -1.42
CA GLY A 152 2.86 -5.85 -1.80
C GLY A 152 4.18 -6.34 -1.22
#